data_AF-A0A7V8XKA2-F1
#
_entry.id   AF-A0A7V8XKA2-F1
#
_cell.length_a   1.000
_cell.length_b   1.000
_cell.length_c   1.000
_cell.angle_alpha   90.00
_cell.angle_beta   90.00
_cell.angle_gamma   90.00
#
_symmetry.space_group_name_H-M   'P 1'
#
loop_
_entity.id
_entity.type
_entity.pdbx_description
1 polymer ?
#
loop_
_entity_poly.entity_id
_entity_poly.type
_entity_poly.pdbx_seq_one_letter_code
_entity_poly.pdbx_strand_id
1 'polypeptide(L)' 'MTLDPQIALLGALTMAVGFTMYYAGLKKNMLELKQRRRICPACGRRITGRVCNAH' A
#
# COMPACT_ATOMS: atom_id res chain seq x y z
N MET A 1 27.73 19.38 21.02
CA MET A 1 26.74 18.32 21.23
C MET A 1 27.22 17.07 20.51
N THR A 2 27.86 16.16 21.23
CA THR A 2 28.25 14.85 20.68
C THR A 2 26.98 14.00 20.61
N LEU A 3 26.50 13.71 19.41
CA LEU A 3 25.34 12.85 19.22
C LEU A 3 25.76 11.42 19.62
N ASP A 4 25.05 10.83 20.58
CA ASP A 4 25.34 9.46 20.98
C ASP A 4 25.08 8.51 19.80
N PRO A 5 26.06 7.68 19.40
CA PRO A 5 25.94 6.83 18.22
C PRO A 5 24.83 5.77 18.37
N GLN A 6 24.49 5.35 19.59
CA GLN A 6 23.40 4.40 19.80
C GLN A 6 22.04 5.06 19.56
N ILE A 7 21.87 6.31 20.01
CA ILE A 7 20.65 7.10 19.75
C ILE A 7 20.52 7.37 18.25
N ALA A 8 21.62 7.70 17.56
CA ALA A 8 21.63 7.89 16.12
C ALA A 8 21.20 6.61 15.35
N LEU A 9 21.73 5.45 15.76
CA LEU A 9 21.38 4.17 15.15
C LEU A 9 19.92 3.78 15.40
N LEU A 10 19.42 4.00 16.63
CA LEU A 10 18.02 3.77 16.97
C LEU A 10 17.09 4.65 16.12
N GLY A 11 17.43 5.93 15.97
CA GLY A 11 16.71 6.86 15.11
C GLY A 11 16.69 6.40 13.65
N ALA A 12 17.83 5.97 13.11
CA ALA A 12 17.92 5.48 11.74
C ALA A 12 17.06 4.23 11.52
N LEU A 13 17.11 3.26 12.43
CA LEU A 13 16.33 2.01 12.32
C LEU A 13 14.82 2.26 12.45
N THR A 14 14.41 3.04 13.44
CA THR A 14 12.98 3.37 13.63
C THR A 14 12.41 4.12 12.43
N MET A 15 13.17 5.04 11.86
CA MET A 15 12.77 5.78 10.67
C MET A 15 12.68 4.87 9.43
N ALA A 16 13.62 3.94 9.26
CA ALA A 16 13.58 2.95 8.18
C ALA A 16 12.36 2.01 8.29
N VAL A 17 12.05 1.51 9.49
CA VAL A 17 10.86 0.68 9.73
C VAL A 17 9.58 1.48 9.49
N GLY A 18 9.49 2.71 10.02
CA GLY A 18 8.34 3.59 9.79
C GLY A 18 8.11 3.88 8.31
N PHE A 19 9.18 4.17 7.56
CA PHE A 19 9.11 4.44 6.12
C PHE A 19 8.62 3.22 5.33
N THR A 20 9.15 2.03 5.63
CA THR A 20 8.75 0.78 4.95
C THR A 20 7.29 0.42 5.25
N MET A 21 6.84 0.57 6.50
CA MET A 21 5.43 0.40 6.87
C MET A 21 4.52 1.39 6.15
N TYR A 22 4.91 2.67 6.12
CA TYR A 22 4.14 3.71 5.42
C TYR A 22 4.03 3.42 3.92
N TYR A 23 5.14 3.08 3.27
CA TYR A 23 5.17 2.73 1.85
C TYR A 23 4.32 1.50 1.53
N ALA A 24 4.38 0.46 2.37
CA ALA A 24 3.53 -0.73 2.23
C ALA A 24 2.03 -0.38 2.40
N GLY A 25 1.71 0.47 3.38
CA GLY A 25 0.35 0.97 3.60
C GLY A 25 -0.19 1.76 2.42
N LEU A 26 0.61 2.66 1.84
CA LEU A 26 0.25 3.40 0.62
C LEU A 26 -0.01 2.47 -0.56
N LYS A 27 0.86 1.48 -0.79
CA LYS A 27 0.65 0.46 -1.83
C LYS A 27 -0.64 -0.33 -1.60
N LYS A 28 -0.92 -0.72 -0.35
CA LYS A 28 -2.16 -1.42 0.00
C LYS A 28 -3.38 -0.56 -0.28
N ASN A 29 -3.39 0.71 0.17
CA ASN A 29 -4.48 1.64 -0.10
C ASN A 29 -4.70 1.85 -1.61
N MET A 30 -3.62 1.91 -2.39
CA MET A 30 -3.71 2.01 -3.84
C MET A 30 -4.29 0.75 -4.48
N LEU A 31 -3.95 -0.43 -3.97
CA LEU A 31 -4.53 -1.71 -4.40
C LEU A 31 -6.02 -1.81 -4.03
N GLU A 32 -6.42 -1.35 -2.84
CA GLU A 32 -7.83 -1.30 -2.43
C GLU A 32 -8.63 -0.31 -3.28
N LEU A 33 -8.05 0.85 -3.61
CA LEU A 33 -8.66 1.80 -4.53
C LEU A 33 -8.83 1.20 -5.93
N LYS A 34 -7.80 0.49 -6.43
CA LYS A 34 -7.86 -0.24 -7.71
C LYS A 34 -8.91 -1.36 -7.67
N GLN A 35 -9.02 -2.08 -6.55
CA GLN A 35 -9.98 -3.16 -6.36
C GLN A 35 -11.42 -2.65 -6.22
N ARG A 36 -11.64 -1.46 -5.64
CA ARG A 36 -12.95 -0.77 -5.68
C ARG A 36 -13.35 -0.38 -7.10
N ARG A 37 -12.37 -0.12 -7.97
CA ARG A 37 -12.57 0.14 -9.41
C ARG A 37 -12.38 -1.11 -10.26
N ARG A 38 -12.80 -2.30 -9.78
CA ARG A 38 -12.85 -3.50 -10.63
C ARG A 38 -13.83 -3.28 -11.79
N ILE A 39 -13.32 -2.81 -12.91
CA ILE A 39 -14.04 -2.65 -14.18
C ILE A 39 -13.56 -3.75 -15.11
N CYS A 40 -14.51 -4.47 -15.70
CA CYS A 40 -14.28 -5.53 -16.68
C CYS A 40 -13.65 -4.94 -17.95
N PRO A 41 -12.45 -5.37 -18.38
CA PRO A 41 -11.82 -4.83 -19.59
C PRO A 41 -12.55 -5.24 -20.89
N ALA A 42 -13.30 -6.36 -20.86
CA ALA A 42 -14.04 -6.84 -22.03
C ALA A 42 -15.42 -6.16 -22.20
N CYS A 43 -16.07 -5.82 -21.08
CA CYS A 43 -17.49 -5.45 -21.07
C CYS A 43 -17.77 -4.09 -20.42
N GLY A 44 -16.76 -3.41 -19.86
CA GLY A 44 -16.85 -2.07 -19.29
C GLY A 44 -17.65 -1.96 -17.98
N ARG A 45 -18.27 -3.04 -17.48
CA ARG A 45 -19.10 -3.03 -16.27
C ARG A 45 -18.27 -3.12 -14.99
N ARG A 46 -18.79 -2.54 -13.91
CA ARG A 46 -18.23 -2.70 -12.56
C ARG A 46 -18.50 -4.12 -12.06
N ILE A 47 -17.44 -4.85 -11.72
CA ILE A 47 -17.50 -6.21 -11.19
C ILE A 47 -17.80 -6.12 -9.69
N THR A 48 -19.01 -6.49 -9.29
CA THR A 48 -19.42 -6.61 -7.88
C THR A 48 -19.11 -7.98 -7.28
N GLY A 49 -18.89 -9.01 -8.12
CA GLY A 49 -18.61 -10.40 -7.71
C GLY A 49 -17.12 -10.81 -7.77
N ARG A 50 -16.86 -12.12 -7.66
CA ARG A 50 -15.51 -12.70 -7.81
C ARG A 50 -15.00 -12.63 -9.25
N VAL A 51 -15.90 -12.80 -10.21
CA VAL A 51 -15.65 -12.76 -11.66
C VAL A 51 -16.72 -11.92 -12.36
N CYS A 52 -16.45 -11.53 -13.59
CA CYS A 52 -17.45 -10.87 -14.42
C CYS A 52 -18.47 -11.92 -14.91
N ASN A 53 -19.63 -12.01 -14.26
CA ASN A 53 -20.74 -12.91 -14.62
C ASN A 53 -21.76 -12.27 -15.58
N ALA A 54 -21.34 -11.28 -16.38
CA ALA A 54 -22.20 -10.72 -17.42
C ALA A 54 -22.16 -11.62 -18.66
N HIS A 55 -22.73 -12.83 -18.55
CA HIS A 55 -23.04 -13.73 -19.65
C HIS A 55 -24.38 -14.39 -19.36
#